data_AF-J4XCN6-F1
#
_entry.id   AF-J4XCN6-F1
#
_cell.length_a   1.000
_cell.length_b   1.000
_cell.length_c   1.000
_cell.angle_alpha   90.00
_cell.angle_beta   90.00
_cell.angle_gamma   90.00
#
_symmetry.space_group_name_H-M   'P 1'
#
loop_
_entity.id
_entity.type
_entity.pdbx_description
1 polymer ?
#
loop_
_entity_poly.entity_id
_entity_poly.type
_entity_poly.pdbx_seq_one_letter_code
_entity_poly.pdbx_strand_id
1 'polypeptide(L)'
;MNIIEIPKFIEKYKAFEREGGIIDFRISQLNTEQEDTPYQKHLAVAQQTLISVAEQVNMYLDCMVAKLKKNRRELFTMDYDFGVLEDSGKEISVQDFMGWQYEEVSGRIILSGGKLHNRYFYYDDKEVPEKAVAMTEEDLKKEAFAYAFFQPTYSFMITKSNFEKGIFFLDFCRLLFTDILQIEVCKWSTNSSNYFDEGKDWWGSFFWMVYNPCRDRYIGILAATTD
;
A
#
# COMPACT_ATOMS: atom_id res chain seq x y z
N MET A 1 7.07 19.64 6.34
CA MET A 1 6.85 18.20 6.61
C MET A 1 8.19 17.50 6.63
N ASN A 2 8.41 16.56 7.55
CA ASN A 2 9.66 15.82 7.66
C ASN A 2 9.45 14.36 7.23
N ILE A 3 10.30 13.84 6.34
CA ILE A 3 10.34 12.41 6.01
C ILE A 3 11.00 11.68 7.18
N ILE A 4 10.42 10.56 7.59
CA ILE A 4 10.90 9.75 8.71
C ILE A 4 11.45 8.43 8.20
N GLU A 5 12.67 8.12 8.61
CA GLU A 5 13.23 6.78 8.48
C GLU A 5 12.99 5.97 9.75
N ILE A 6 12.36 4.80 9.61
CA ILE A 6 12.18 3.84 10.70
C ILE A 6 13.07 2.64 10.37
N PRO A 7 14.27 2.47 10.98
CA PRO A 7 15.23 1.45 10.57
C PRO A 7 14.67 0.03 10.50
N LYS A 8 13.87 -0.37 11.50
CA LYS A 8 13.21 -1.68 11.52
C LYS A 8 12.19 -1.86 10.41
N PHE A 9 11.47 -0.80 10.06
CA PHE A 9 10.56 -0.83 8.92
C PHE A 9 11.33 -0.93 7.61
N ILE A 10 12.40 -0.14 7.44
CA ILE A 10 13.24 -0.18 6.24
C ILE A 10 13.81 -1.58 6.01
N GLU A 11 14.26 -2.27 7.06
CA GLU A 11 14.74 -3.65 6.96
C GLU A 11 13.62 -4.61 6.52
N LYS A 12 12.44 -4.52 7.13
CA LYS A 12 11.28 -5.35 6.79
C LYS A 12 10.75 -5.04 5.38
N TYR A 13 10.78 -3.77 4.97
CA TYR A 13 10.40 -3.30 3.65
C TYR A 13 11.35 -3.81 2.57
N LYS A 14 12.66 -3.76 2.79
CA LYS A 14 13.63 -4.41 1.89
C LYS A 14 13.42 -5.91 1.78
N ALA A 15 13.01 -6.58 2.87
CA ALA A 15 12.65 -7.98 2.81
C ALA A 15 11.38 -8.21 1.98
N PHE A 16 10.39 -7.34 2.11
CA PHE A 16 9.17 -7.37 1.29
C PHE A 16 9.48 -7.19 -0.21
N GLU A 17 10.29 -6.19 -0.58
CA GLU A 17 10.68 -5.95 -1.98
C GLU A 17 11.44 -7.14 -2.59
N ARG A 18 12.38 -7.74 -1.84
CA ARG A 18 13.14 -8.92 -2.31
C ARG A 18 12.27 -10.12 -2.62
N GLU A 19 11.08 -10.18 -2.06
CA GLU A 19 10.16 -11.30 -2.16
C GLU A 19 9.00 -11.00 -3.13
N GLY A 20 9.14 -9.95 -3.94
CA GLY A 20 8.19 -9.56 -4.99
C GLY A 20 7.21 -8.46 -4.58
N GLY A 21 7.35 -7.88 -3.38
CA GLY A 21 6.51 -6.78 -2.92
C GLY A 21 6.75 -5.48 -3.70
N ILE A 22 5.66 -4.79 -4.10
CA ILE A 22 5.67 -3.65 -5.04
C ILE A 22 4.78 -2.49 -4.58
N ILE A 23 4.79 -2.20 -3.27
CA ILE A 23 4.02 -1.10 -2.68
C ILE A 23 5.01 -0.03 -2.21
N ASP A 24 4.82 1.21 -2.66
CA ASP A 24 5.59 2.37 -2.20
C ASP A 24 5.03 2.90 -0.87
N PHE A 25 5.92 3.09 0.10
CA PHE A 25 5.58 3.69 1.40
C PHE A 25 6.38 4.98 1.64
N ARG A 26 5.68 6.07 1.98
CA ARG A 26 6.25 7.36 2.38
C ARG A 26 5.81 7.69 3.80
N ILE A 27 6.74 7.61 4.75
CA ILE A 27 6.46 7.95 6.15
C ILE A 27 6.89 9.37 6.40
N SER A 28 5.97 10.17 6.93
CA SER A 28 6.18 11.58 7.20
C SER A 28 5.54 12.01 8.52
N GLN A 29 6.01 13.12 9.06
CA GLN A 29 5.38 13.81 10.17
C GLN A 29 5.19 15.28 9.81
N LEU A 30 4.00 15.78 10.09
CA LEU A 30 3.67 17.18 9.90
C LEU A 30 4.20 17.97 11.09
N ASN A 31 5.00 19.00 10.82
CA ASN A 31 5.36 19.99 11.83
C ASN A 31 4.18 20.97 11.90
N THR A 32 3.21 20.75 12.79
CA THR A 32 2.00 21.56 12.82
C THR A 32 2.09 22.66 13.88
N GLU A 33 2.37 23.88 13.42
CA GLU A 33 2.02 25.11 14.17
C GLU A 33 0.66 25.69 13.68
N GLN A 34 0.13 25.21 12.57
CA GLN A 34 -1.15 25.65 11.98
C GLN A 34 -2.33 24.76 12.37
N GLU A 35 -3.48 25.39 12.63
CA GLU A 35 -4.77 24.75 12.90
C GLU A 35 -5.43 24.25 11.59
N ASP A 36 -4.78 23.31 10.91
CA ASP A 36 -5.36 22.67 9.72
C ASP A 36 -6.42 21.63 10.12
N THR A 37 -7.47 21.51 9.30
CA THR A 37 -8.45 20.42 9.41
C THR A 37 -7.81 19.06 9.09
N PRO A 38 -8.37 17.94 9.59
CA PRO A 38 -7.87 16.60 9.25
C PRO A 38 -7.76 16.38 7.74
N TYR A 39 -8.77 16.80 6.97
CA TYR A 39 -8.76 16.69 5.50
C TYR A 39 -7.57 17.43 4.87
N GLN A 40 -7.32 18.68 5.29
CA GLN A 40 -6.19 19.47 4.78
C GLN A 40 -4.84 18.83 5.10
N LYS A 41 -4.70 18.23 6.29
CA LYS A 41 -3.50 17.48 6.67
C LYS A 41 -3.31 16.26 5.78
N HIS A 42 -4.36 15.46 5.57
CA HIS A 42 -4.28 14.32 4.64
C HIS A 42 -3.99 14.75 3.20
N LEU A 43 -4.58 15.85 2.73
CA LEU A 43 -4.33 16.40 1.39
C LEU A 43 -2.88 16.83 1.21
N ALA A 44 -2.33 17.58 2.17
CA ALA A 44 -0.94 18.04 2.12
C ALA A 44 0.04 16.85 2.07
N VAL A 45 -0.23 15.80 2.86
CA VAL A 45 0.56 14.56 2.84
C VAL A 45 0.40 13.84 1.51
N ALA A 46 -0.81 13.78 0.93
CA ALA A 46 -1.04 13.15 -0.36
C ALA A 46 -0.26 13.87 -1.48
N GLN A 47 -0.32 15.19 -1.52
CA GLN A 47 0.42 16.01 -2.47
C GLN A 47 1.93 15.77 -2.35
N GLN A 48 2.49 15.84 -1.15
CA GLN A 48 3.92 15.60 -0.98
C GLN A 48 4.31 14.16 -1.27
N THR A 49 3.43 13.19 -1.01
CA THR A 49 3.67 11.79 -1.36
C THR A 49 3.83 11.63 -2.87
N LEU A 50 2.97 12.24 -3.69
CA LEU A 50 3.12 12.26 -5.15
C LEU A 50 4.39 12.98 -5.60
N ILE A 51 4.70 14.14 -5.01
CA ILE A 51 5.94 14.89 -5.30
C ILE A 51 7.16 13.99 -5.05
N SER A 52 7.21 13.35 -3.87
CA SER A 52 8.36 12.53 -3.48
C SER A 52 8.56 11.32 -4.39
N VAL A 53 7.47 10.66 -4.80
CA VAL A 53 7.56 9.52 -5.73
C VAL A 53 7.98 10.01 -7.13
N ALA A 54 7.41 11.13 -7.61
CA ALA A 54 7.77 11.70 -8.90
C ALA A 54 9.23 12.14 -8.96
N GLU A 55 9.74 12.78 -7.91
CA GLU A 55 11.15 13.15 -7.79
C GLU A 55 12.05 11.90 -7.87
N GLN A 56 11.71 10.83 -7.14
CA GLN A 56 12.51 9.60 -7.16
C GLN A 56 12.51 8.93 -8.54
N VAL A 57 11.33 8.78 -9.17
CA VAL A 57 11.19 8.16 -10.49
C VAL A 57 11.91 8.99 -11.56
N ASN A 58 11.66 10.29 -11.59
CA ASN A 58 12.27 11.17 -12.59
C ASN A 58 13.80 11.25 -12.42
N MET A 59 14.32 11.28 -11.18
CA MET A 59 15.77 11.24 -10.91
C MET A 59 16.41 9.93 -11.39
N TYR A 60 15.73 8.79 -11.20
CA TYR A 60 16.20 7.50 -11.71
C TYR A 60 16.27 7.51 -13.24
N LEU A 61 15.23 8.02 -13.90
CA LEU A 61 15.18 8.12 -15.36
C LEU A 61 16.24 9.07 -15.90
N ASP A 62 16.50 10.21 -15.24
CA ASP A 62 17.58 11.14 -15.59
C ASP A 62 18.95 10.47 -15.52
N CYS A 63 19.21 9.68 -14.47
CA CYS A 63 20.41 8.86 -14.37
C CYS A 63 20.54 7.86 -15.51
N MET A 64 19.43 7.21 -15.90
CA MET A 64 19.40 6.23 -17.00
C MET A 64 19.63 6.89 -18.36
N VAL A 65 19.06 8.08 -18.60
CA VAL A 65 19.31 8.88 -19.80
C VAL A 65 20.80 9.20 -19.95
N ALA A 66 21.43 9.67 -18.86
CA ALA A 66 22.86 9.97 -18.85
C ALA A 66 23.71 8.73 -19.16
N LYS A 67 23.35 7.56 -18.60
CA LYS A 67 24.03 6.28 -18.86
C LYS A 67 23.84 5.79 -20.29
N LEU A 68 22.62 5.88 -20.83
CA LEU A 68 22.24 5.36 -22.14
C LEU A 68 22.47 6.35 -23.29
N LYS A 69 22.87 7.59 -23.00
CA LYS A 69 23.02 8.70 -23.97
C LYS A 69 21.78 8.93 -24.83
N LYS A 70 20.60 8.72 -24.24
CA LYS A 70 19.29 8.99 -24.89
C LYS A 70 18.88 10.44 -24.67
N ASN A 71 17.81 10.87 -25.33
CA ASN A 71 17.16 12.14 -25.00
C ASN A 71 16.17 11.93 -23.84
N ARG A 72 16.15 12.81 -22.83
CA ARG A 72 15.21 12.72 -21.70
C ARG A 72 13.75 12.74 -22.14
N ARG A 73 13.44 13.43 -23.24
CA ARG A 73 12.08 13.50 -23.82
C ARG A 73 11.59 12.18 -24.41
N GLU A 74 12.49 11.22 -24.63
CA GLU A 74 12.14 9.87 -25.10
C GLU A 74 11.75 8.93 -23.96
N LEU A 75 11.96 9.34 -22.70
CA LEU A 75 11.53 8.56 -21.53
C LEU A 75 10.27 9.17 -20.91
N PHE A 76 9.51 8.30 -20.25
CA PHE A 76 8.39 8.67 -19.39
C PHE A 76 8.77 9.78 -18.40
N THR A 77 7.83 10.67 -18.08
CA THR A 77 7.99 11.65 -17.00
C THR A 77 6.83 11.46 -16.06
N MET A 78 7.14 11.18 -14.81
CA MET A 78 6.11 11.09 -13.78
C MET A 78 5.56 12.49 -13.51
N ASP A 79 4.25 12.61 -13.60
CA ASP A 79 3.51 13.88 -13.47
C ASP A 79 2.25 13.68 -12.63
N TYR A 80 1.68 14.78 -12.13
CA TYR A 80 0.53 14.78 -11.25
C TYR A 80 -0.33 16.05 -11.42
N ASP A 81 -1.64 15.89 -11.20
CA ASP A 81 -2.64 16.96 -11.22
C ASP A 81 -3.25 17.12 -9.83
N PHE A 82 -2.86 18.19 -9.13
CA PHE A 82 -3.42 18.50 -7.81
C PHE A 82 -4.86 19.00 -7.86
N GLY A 83 -5.32 19.56 -8.97
CA GLY A 83 -6.73 19.95 -9.12
C GLY A 83 -7.65 18.73 -9.14
N VAL A 84 -7.19 17.62 -9.75
CA VAL A 84 -7.89 16.32 -9.65
C VAL A 84 -7.82 15.73 -8.24
N LEU A 85 -6.74 16.00 -7.50
CA LEU A 85 -6.54 15.45 -6.16
C LEU A 85 -7.35 16.17 -5.09
N GLU A 86 -7.42 17.51 -5.15
CA GLU A 86 -7.87 18.43 -4.10
C GLU A 86 -9.19 18.04 -3.42
N ASP A 87 -10.19 17.62 -4.22
CA ASP A 87 -11.53 17.26 -3.74
C ASP A 87 -11.82 15.74 -3.82
N SER A 88 -10.79 14.93 -4.06
CA SER A 88 -10.98 13.48 -4.28
C SER A 88 -10.85 12.62 -3.03
N GLY A 89 -10.37 13.20 -1.93
CA GLY A 89 -10.11 12.47 -0.69
C GLY A 89 -11.40 11.95 -0.07
N LYS A 90 -11.44 10.65 0.24
CA LYS A 90 -12.55 10.02 0.94
C LYS A 90 -12.04 9.21 2.12
N GLU A 91 -12.54 9.53 3.30
CA GLU A 91 -12.33 8.70 4.48
C GLU A 91 -12.99 7.33 4.29
N ILE A 92 -12.26 6.27 4.64
CA ILE A 92 -12.71 4.89 4.55
C ILE A 92 -12.43 4.16 5.86
N SER A 93 -13.21 3.11 6.12
CA SER A 93 -13.01 2.29 7.32
C SER A 93 -11.71 1.47 7.22
N VAL A 94 -11.21 1.02 8.37
CA VAL A 94 -10.08 0.08 8.44
C VAL A 94 -10.41 -1.22 7.69
N GLN A 95 -11.65 -1.70 7.76
CA GLN A 95 -12.09 -2.89 7.03
C GLN A 95 -12.08 -2.66 5.50
N ASP A 96 -12.50 -1.49 5.02
CA ASP A 96 -12.44 -1.15 3.59
C ASP A 96 -10.99 -0.98 3.11
N PHE A 97 -10.12 -0.43 3.97
CA PHE A 97 -8.70 -0.28 3.68
C PHE A 97 -7.97 -1.62 3.63
N MET A 98 -8.21 -2.49 4.61
CA MET A 98 -7.54 -3.79 4.68
C MET A 98 -8.13 -4.80 3.69
N GLY A 99 -9.42 -4.71 3.39
CA GLY A 99 -10.16 -5.61 2.51
C GLY A 99 -10.60 -6.91 3.19
N TRP A 100 -11.19 -7.80 2.40
CA TRP A 100 -11.78 -9.05 2.88
C TRP A 100 -10.78 -10.01 3.56
N GLN A 101 -9.48 -9.84 3.27
CA GLN A 101 -8.43 -10.67 3.87
C GLN A 101 -8.18 -10.35 5.34
N TYR A 102 -8.73 -9.26 5.88
CA TYR A 102 -8.60 -8.91 7.29
C TYR A 102 -9.95 -9.06 7.99
N GLU A 103 -9.96 -9.82 9.09
CA GLU A 103 -11.12 -9.91 9.98
C GLU A 103 -10.91 -8.98 11.17
N GLU A 104 -11.64 -7.85 11.19
CA GLU A 104 -11.46 -6.80 12.20
C GLU A 104 -11.67 -7.28 13.65
N VAL A 105 -12.65 -8.17 13.88
CA VAL A 105 -13.00 -8.65 15.22
C VAL A 105 -11.87 -9.46 15.86
N SER A 106 -11.19 -10.30 15.08
CA SER A 106 -10.13 -11.18 15.58
C SER A 106 -8.73 -10.64 15.30
N GLY A 107 -8.61 -9.68 14.37
CA GLY A 107 -7.34 -9.22 13.82
C GLY A 107 -6.61 -10.27 12.98
N ARG A 108 -7.28 -11.36 12.58
CA ARG A 108 -6.67 -12.45 11.81
C ARG A 108 -6.70 -12.15 10.32
N ILE A 109 -5.72 -12.73 9.62
CA ILE A 109 -5.60 -12.64 8.17
C ILE A 109 -6.11 -13.92 7.52
N ILE A 110 -6.84 -13.74 6.43
CA ILE A 110 -7.35 -14.80 5.56
C ILE A 110 -6.51 -14.85 4.29
N LEU A 111 -6.01 -16.04 3.96
CA LEU A 111 -5.14 -16.30 2.82
C LEU A 111 -5.69 -17.47 1.98
N SER A 112 -5.32 -17.51 0.71
CA SER A 112 -5.61 -18.65 -0.15
C SER A 112 -4.84 -19.90 0.32
N GLY A 113 -5.48 -21.06 0.26
CA GLY A 113 -4.85 -22.34 0.62
C GLY A 113 -3.80 -22.75 -0.40
N GLY A 114 -2.63 -23.18 0.09
CA GLY A 114 -1.56 -23.69 -0.77
C GLY A 114 -1.89 -25.05 -1.37
N LYS A 115 -2.52 -25.95 -0.59
CA LYS A 115 -2.88 -27.32 -1.04
C LYS A 115 -4.33 -27.43 -1.49
N LEU A 116 -5.22 -26.69 -0.85
CA LEU A 116 -6.64 -26.64 -1.18
C LEU A 116 -6.92 -25.38 -1.99
N HIS A 117 -6.61 -25.46 -3.29
CA HIS A 117 -6.81 -24.35 -4.23
C HIS A 117 -8.27 -23.85 -4.21
N ASN A 118 -8.44 -22.54 -4.43
CA ASN A 118 -9.73 -21.83 -4.40
C ASN A 118 -10.49 -21.94 -3.06
N ARG A 119 -9.77 -22.22 -1.97
CA ARG A 119 -10.28 -22.11 -0.61
C ARG A 119 -9.43 -21.14 0.18
N TYR A 120 -10.06 -20.53 1.16
CA TYR A 120 -9.46 -19.50 1.98
C TYR A 120 -9.43 -19.97 3.44
N PHE A 121 -8.36 -19.62 4.14
CA PHE A 121 -8.12 -20.07 5.51
C PHE A 121 -7.54 -18.90 6.29
N TYR A 122 -7.86 -18.83 7.59
CA TYR A 122 -7.05 -18.00 8.46
C TYR A 122 -5.61 -18.49 8.45
N TYR A 123 -4.67 -17.55 8.50
CA TYR A 123 -3.25 -17.82 8.34
C TYR A 123 -2.70 -18.87 9.32
N ASP A 124 -3.30 -18.96 10.51
CA ASP A 124 -2.95 -19.85 11.62
C ASP A 124 -3.85 -21.10 11.73
N ASP A 125 -4.83 -21.27 10.85
CA ASP A 125 -5.61 -22.49 10.76
C ASP A 125 -4.93 -23.57 9.91
N LYS A 126 -5.24 -24.84 10.20
CA LYS A 126 -4.88 -25.95 9.31
C LYS A 126 -5.71 -25.87 8.04
N GLU A 127 -5.06 -26.07 6.88
CA GLU A 127 -5.75 -26.18 5.58
C GLU A 127 -6.52 -27.50 5.45
N VAL A 128 -7.69 -27.57 6.10
CA VAL A 128 -8.64 -28.68 6.01
C VAL A 128 -10.03 -28.16 5.63
N PRO A 129 -10.84 -28.90 4.86
CA PRO A 129 -12.14 -28.44 4.36
C PRO A 129 -13.05 -27.78 5.41
N GLU A 130 -13.05 -28.29 6.63
CA GLU A 130 -13.91 -27.86 7.74
C GLU A 130 -13.51 -26.49 8.31
N LYS A 131 -12.31 -26.02 7.98
CA LYS A 131 -11.74 -24.72 8.39
C LYS A 131 -11.73 -23.70 7.26
N ALA A 132 -12.27 -24.04 6.08
CA ALA A 132 -12.34 -23.12 4.97
C ALA A 132 -13.32 -21.98 5.29
N VAL A 133 -12.88 -20.75 5.06
CA VAL A 133 -13.72 -19.56 5.14
C VAL A 133 -14.45 -19.41 3.81
N ALA A 134 -15.77 -19.26 3.88
CA ALA A 134 -16.60 -19.00 2.71
C ALA A 134 -16.38 -17.56 2.21
N MET A 135 -16.08 -17.40 0.93
CA MET A 135 -15.93 -16.10 0.27
C MET A 135 -16.94 -16.00 -0.87
N THR A 136 -17.59 -14.85 -1.00
CA THR A 136 -18.41 -14.55 -2.18
C THR A 136 -17.54 -13.97 -3.30
N GLU A 137 -18.00 -14.06 -4.55
CA GLU A 137 -17.32 -13.38 -5.67
C GLU A 137 -17.25 -11.87 -5.47
N GLU A 138 -18.23 -11.28 -4.77
CA GLU A 138 -18.27 -9.86 -4.44
C GLU A 138 -17.20 -9.47 -3.42
N ASP A 139 -16.91 -10.34 -2.45
CA ASP A 139 -15.83 -10.11 -1.49
C ASP A 139 -14.47 -10.14 -2.18
N LEU A 140 -14.25 -11.10 -3.08
CA LEU A 140 -12.99 -11.23 -3.80
C LEU A 140 -12.68 -10.07 -4.76
N LYS A 141 -13.69 -9.30 -5.16
CA LYS A 141 -13.53 -8.07 -5.97
C LYS A 141 -13.14 -6.84 -5.15
N LYS A 142 -13.18 -6.90 -3.82
CA LYS A 142 -12.79 -5.79 -2.94
C LYS A 142 -11.28 -5.76 -2.80
N GLU A 143 -10.61 -5.33 -3.85
CA GLU A 143 -9.17 -5.10 -3.86
C GLU A 143 -8.82 -3.93 -2.92
N ALA A 144 -7.88 -4.20 -2.02
CA ALA A 144 -7.54 -3.34 -0.89
C ALA A 144 -6.06 -3.53 -0.51
N PHE A 145 -5.63 -2.97 0.61
CA PHE A 145 -4.22 -3.01 1.03
C PHE A 145 -3.69 -4.44 1.20
N ALA A 146 -4.44 -5.34 1.85
CA ALA A 146 -3.99 -6.72 2.00
C ALA A 146 -3.94 -7.47 0.66
N TYR A 147 -4.85 -7.16 -0.27
CA TYR A 147 -4.79 -7.70 -1.64
C TYR A 147 -3.49 -7.28 -2.33
N ALA A 148 -3.20 -5.98 -2.36
CA ALA A 148 -1.96 -5.46 -2.94
C ALA A 148 -0.71 -6.06 -2.26
N PHE A 149 -0.79 -6.33 -0.95
CA PHE A 149 0.35 -6.91 -0.25
C PHE A 149 0.60 -8.38 -0.61
N PHE A 150 -0.45 -9.20 -0.66
CA PHE A 150 -0.32 -10.66 -0.83
C PHE A 150 -0.32 -11.13 -2.29
N GLN A 151 -0.84 -10.30 -3.20
CA GLN A 151 -1.00 -10.66 -4.61
C GLN A 151 -0.29 -9.65 -5.53
N PRO A 152 1.01 -9.36 -5.34
CA PRO A 152 1.78 -8.58 -6.30
C PRO A 152 1.84 -9.29 -7.65
N THR A 153 2.05 -8.52 -8.72
CA THR A 153 2.12 -8.98 -10.12
C THR A 153 3.13 -10.12 -10.31
N TYR A 154 4.31 -9.99 -9.70
CA TYR A 154 5.33 -11.02 -9.67
C TYR A 154 5.20 -11.85 -8.39
N SER A 155 4.32 -12.86 -8.43
CA SER A 155 4.16 -13.94 -7.42
C SER A 155 4.89 -13.73 -6.10
N PHE A 156 4.18 -13.37 -5.04
CA PHE A 156 4.78 -13.14 -3.72
C PHE A 156 5.46 -14.39 -3.15
N MET A 157 6.78 -14.35 -3.04
CA MET A 157 7.61 -15.50 -2.65
C MET A 157 7.85 -15.59 -1.14
N ILE A 158 7.32 -14.65 -0.34
CA ILE A 158 7.46 -14.66 1.12
C ILE A 158 6.94 -15.98 1.68
N THR A 159 7.89 -16.78 2.17
CA THR A 159 7.68 -17.92 3.08
C THR A 159 6.77 -19.04 2.54
N LYS A 160 6.97 -20.27 3.02
CA LYS A 160 6.36 -21.45 2.37
C LYS A 160 4.95 -21.76 2.86
N SER A 161 4.52 -21.13 3.96
CA SER A 161 3.24 -21.42 4.61
C SER A 161 2.38 -20.18 4.84
N ASN A 162 1.06 -20.36 4.89
CA ASN A 162 0.13 -19.29 5.25
C ASN A 162 0.44 -18.70 6.63
N PHE A 163 0.88 -19.53 7.59
CA PHE A 163 1.26 -19.06 8.91
C PHE A 163 2.36 -18.00 8.85
N GLU A 164 3.45 -18.29 8.14
CA GLU A 164 4.57 -17.38 8.00
C GLU A 164 4.19 -16.11 7.22
N LYS A 165 3.37 -16.23 6.16
CA LYS A 165 2.84 -15.08 5.40
C LYS A 165 1.99 -14.15 6.27
N GLY A 166 1.07 -14.71 7.04
CA GLY A 166 0.20 -13.94 7.93
C GLY A 166 0.98 -13.23 9.04
N ILE A 167 1.92 -13.92 9.70
CA ILE A 167 2.82 -13.31 10.69
C ILE A 167 3.65 -12.18 10.06
N PHE A 168 4.20 -12.39 8.87
CA PHE A 168 4.98 -11.36 8.19
C PHE A 168 4.17 -10.09 7.94
N PHE A 169 2.94 -10.23 7.43
CA PHE A 169 2.04 -9.10 7.19
C PHE A 169 1.63 -8.39 8.49
N LEU A 170 1.25 -9.15 9.52
CA LEU A 170 0.84 -8.57 10.80
C LEU A 170 2.00 -7.82 11.47
N ASP A 171 3.22 -8.37 11.43
CA ASP A 171 4.43 -7.68 11.88
C ASP A 171 4.67 -6.40 11.08
N PHE A 172 4.48 -6.45 9.76
CA PHE A 172 4.65 -5.31 8.86
C PHE A 172 3.66 -4.19 9.21
N CYS A 173 2.38 -4.54 9.37
CA CYS A 173 1.32 -3.63 9.78
C CYS A 173 1.60 -3.05 11.17
N ARG A 174 2.06 -3.85 12.14
CA ARG A 174 2.42 -3.37 13.47
C ARG A 174 3.57 -2.35 13.44
N LEU A 175 4.55 -2.53 12.56
CA LEU A 175 5.65 -1.57 12.39
C LEU A 175 5.18 -0.23 11.82
N LEU A 176 4.22 -0.25 10.89
CA LEU A 176 3.64 0.96 10.28
C LEU A 176 2.61 1.65 11.17
N PHE A 177 1.62 0.89 11.62
CA PHE A 177 0.38 1.40 12.20
C PHE A 177 0.37 1.36 13.72
N THR A 178 1.27 0.59 14.36
CA THR A 178 1.25 0.31 15.81
C THR A 178 -0.02 -0.44 16.25
N ASP A 179 -1.19 0.20 16.15
CA ASP A 179 -2.51 -0.38 16.34
C ASP A 179 -3.34 -0.10 15.08
N ILE A 180 -3.71 -1.18 14.37
CA ILE A 180 -4.46 -1.11 13.11
C ILE A 180 -5.85 -0.50 13.32
N LEU A 181 -6.49 -0.73 14.48
CA LEU A 181 -7.87 -0.29 14.70
C LEU A 181 -7.99 1.21 15.02
N GLN A 182 -6.86 1.88 15.27
CA GLN A 182 -6.83 3.30 15.62
C GLN A 182 -6.35 4.19 14.47
N ILE A 183 -6.05 3.62 13.30
CA ILE A 183 -5.62 4.42 12.15
C ILE A 183 -6.80 5.14 11.50
N GLU A 184 -6.52 6.32 10.96
CA GLU A 184 -7.45 7.04 10.11
C GLU A 184 -6.98 6.88 8.65
N VAL A 185 -7.89 6.52 7.75
CA VAL A 185 -7.53 6.22 6.35
C VAL A 185 -8.33 7.07 5.39
N CYS A 186 -7.60 7.79 4.53
CA CYS A 186 -8.16 8.49 3.38
C CYS A 186 -7.71 7.81 2.09
N LYS A 187 -8.66 7.43 1.25
CA LYS A 187 -8.43 7.00 -0.14
C LYS A 187 -8.47 8.21 -1.06
N TRP A 188 -7.59 8.24 -2.04
CA TRP A 188 -7.44 9.34 -3.00
C TRP A 188 -7.66 8.85 -4.43
N SER A 189 -7.95 9.80 -5.34
CA SER A 189 -8.08 9.50 -6.76
C SER A 189 -6.76 9.00 -7.34
N THR A 190 -6.82 7.89 -8.08
CA THR A 190 -5.71 7.39 -8.88
C THR A 190 -5.67 8.01 -10.28
N ASN A 191 -6.56 8.96 -10.58
CA ASN A 191 -6.50 9.75 -11.81
C ASN A 191 -5.63 11.01 -11.67
N SER A 192 -5.12 11.30 -10.46
CA SER A 192 -4.32 12.48 -10.18
C SER A 192 -2.85 12.34 -10.59
N SER A 193 -2.40 11.18 -11.08
CA SER A 193 -1.02 10.98 -11.50
C SER A 193 -0.92 9.81 -12.49
N ASN A 194 -0.02 9.95 -13.45
CA ASN A 194 0.30 8.88 -14.40
C ASN A 194 1.07 7.71 -13.77
N TYR A 195 1.51 7.82 -12.51
CA TYR A 195 2.01 6.69 -11.72
C TYR A 195 1.01 5.54 -11.68
N PHE A 196 -0.28 5.86 -11.67
CA PHE A 196 -1.33 4.87 -11.49
C PHE A 196 -1.81 4.23 -12.80
N ASP A 197 -1.30 4.64 -13.95
CA ASP A 197 -1.91 4.27 -15.23
C ASP A 197 -1.73 2.79 -15.56
N GLU A 198 -0.56 2.21 -15.27
CA GLU A 198 -0.26 0.81 -15.52
C GLU A 198 -1.14 -0.15 -14.69
N GLY A 199 -1.34 0.15 -13.42
CA GLY A 199 -2.12 -0.69 -12.50
C GLY A 199 -3.62 -0.75 -12.84
N LYS A 200 -4.17 0.29 -13.48
CA LYS A 200 -5.61 0.37 -13.81
C LYS A 200 -6.08 -0.75 -14.73
N ASP A 201 -5.17 -1.30 -15.53
CA ASP A 201 -5.51 -2.28 -16.56
C ASP A 201 -5.39 -3.74 -16.11
N TRP A 202 -4.76 -4.03 -14.95
CA TRP A 202 -4.43 -5.41 -14.55
C TRP A 202 -4.57 -5.70 -13.06
N TRP A 203 -3.76 -5.05 -12.23
CA TRP A 203 -3.56 -5.39 -10.81
C TRP A 203 -4.38 -4.51 -9.85
N GLY A 204 -4.89 -3.40 -10.36
CA GLY A 204 -5.48 -2.33 -9.57
C GLY A 204 -4.47 -1.22 -9.30
N SER A 205 -5.02 -0.04 -9.01
CA SER A 205 -4.26 1.14 -8.61
C SER A 205 -4.80 1.65 -7.30
N PHE A 206 -3.90 1.93 -6.37
CA PHE A 206 -4.24 2.28 -5.00
C PHE A 206 -3.46 3.47 -4.51
N PHE A 207 -4.18 4.41 -3.89
CA PHE A 207 -3.59 5.58 -3.29
C PHE A 207 -4.26 5.89 -1.95
N TRP A 208 -3.52 5.69 -0.85
CA TRP A 208 -4.03 5.87 0.50
C TRP A 208 -3.11 6.75 1.33
N MET A 209 -3.72 7.57 2.18
CA MET A 209 -3.05 8.25 3.29
C MET A 209 -3.56 7.66 4.58
N VAL A 210 -2.64 7.12 5.37
CA VAL A 210 -2.94 6.56 6.69
C VAL A 210 -2.33 7.45 7.75
N TYR A 211 -3.15 7.96 8.67
CA TYR A 211 -2.66 8.62 9.88
C TYR A 211 -2.61 7.62 11.03
N ASN A 212 -1.46 7.57 11.70
CA ASN A 212 -1.20 6.79 12.90
C ASN A 212 -1.15 7.75 14.10
N PRO A 213 -2.23 7.86 14.89
CA PRO A 213 -2.29 8.79 16.02
C PRO A 213 -1.36 8.38 17.17
N CYS A 214 -1.08 7.09 17.36
CA CYS A 214 -0.17 6.60 18.40
C CYS A 214 1.26 7.13 18.27
N ARG A 215 1.67 7.51 17.06
CA ARG A 215 3.03 7.99 16.76
C ARG A 215 3.06 9.38 16.16
N ASP A 216 1.89 9.97 15.93
CA ASP A 216 1.72 11.20 15.16
C ASP A 216 2.46 11.16 13.81
N ARG A 217 2.10 10.16 12.98
CA ARG A 217 2.76 9.91 11.69
C ARG A 217 1.75 9.71 10.60
N TYR A 218 2.09 10.21 9.42
CA TYR A 218 1.37 9.96 8.19
C TYR A 218 2.15 8.98 7.32
N ILE A 219 1.43 8.05 6.72
CA ILE A 219 1.97 7.04 5.81
C ILE A 219 1.22 7.19 4.48
N GLY A 220 1.92 7.69 3.47
CA GLY A 220 1.48 7.62 2.09
C GLY A 220 1.76 6.23 1.54
N ILE A 221 0.74 5.57 1.00
CA ILE A 221 0.81 4.22 0.42
C ILE A 221 0.36 4.33 -1.04
N LEU A 222 1.22 3.93 -1.96
CA LEU A 222 0.92 3.87 -3.38
C LEU A 222 1.22 2.47 -3.92
N ALA A 223 0.36 1.99 -4.80
CA ALA A 223 0.54 0.71 -5.47
C ALA A 223 -0.11 0.79 -6.85
N ALA A 224 0.67 0.60 -7.90
CA ALA A 224 0.17 0.70 -9.27
C ALA A 224 0.99 -0.05 -10.32
N THR A 225 2.04 -0.78 -9.92
CA THR A 225 2.99 -1.26 -10.90
C THR A 225 2.49 -2.52 -11.60
N THR A 226 2.61 -2.54 -12.92
CA THR A 226 2.76 -3.75 -13.70
C THR A 226 4.15 -3.76 -14.31
N ASP A 227 4.82 -4.90 -14.23
CA ASP A 227 6.10 -5.24 -14.84
C ASP A 227 7.26 -4.23 -14.97
#